data_AF-A0A924WSV2-F1
#
_entry.id   AF-A0A924WSV2-F1
#
_cell.length_a   1.000
_cell.length_b   1.000
_cell.length_c   1.000
_cell.angle_alpha   90.00
_cell.angle_beta   90.00
_cell.angle_gamma   90.00
#
_symmetry.space_group_name_H-M   'P 1'
#
loop_
_entity.id
_entity.type
_entity.pdbx_description
1 polymer ?
#
loop_
_entity_poly.entity_id
_entity_poly.type
_entity_poly.pdbx_seq_one_letter_code
_entity_poly.pdbx_strand_id
1 'polypeptide(L)'
;MADGAYKRFIDSMVMDFDKWHDGIGFDLSALKEMSPDDLKTIVTVLLGRDQTWREIEALAAIGDERARQSVRKSADDPESPDNRLVAMEELHRAGEMPDIEQRLCREIRKLAGDGAGLTKALLMAQRYPTDQVKQALLWSTWNSTTASLHCAATLLYLCGVAKDQLGFEHRPLLFDLTPNNNHFTRQAAFDK
;
A
#
# COMPACT_ATOMS: atom_id res chain seq x y z
N MET A 1 34.25 7.49 9.99
CA MET A 1 33.71 6.25 9.37
C MET A 1 32.21 6.40 9.07
N ALA A 2 31.76 7.58 8.63
CA ALA A 2 30.35 7.87 8.29
C ALA A 2 30.07 7.80 6.77
N ASP A 3 31.13 7.71 5.95
CA ASP A 3 31.04 7.85 4.49
C ASP A 3 30.41 6.63 3.79
N GLY A 4 30.56 5.42 4.37
CA GLY A 4 30.06 4.18 3.78
C GLY A 4 28.54 4.05 3.78
N ALA A 5 27.89 4.29 4.94
CA ALA A 5 26.44 4.20 5.08
C ALA A 5 25.74 5.33 4.31
N TYR A 6 26.26 6.56 4.40
CA TYR A 6 25.76 7.70 3.64
C TYR A 6 25.78 7.41 2.13
N LYS A 7 26.95 6.99 1.61
CA LYS A 7 27.09 6.65 0.19
C LYS A 7 26.15 5.53 -0.23
N ARG A 8 26.05 4.44 0.53
CA ARG A 8 25.12 3.33 0.26
C ARG A 8 23.68 3.81 0.10
N PHE A 9 23.21 4.66 1.01
CA PHE A 9 21.86 5.19 0.92
C PHE A 9 21.67 6.05 -0.33
N ILE A 10 22.60 6.98 -0.61
CA ILE A 10 22.53 7.82 -1.81
C ILE A 10 22.54 6.97 -3.08
N ASP A 11 23.40 5.96 -3.17
CA ASP A 11 23.47 5.03 -4.30
C ASP A 11 22.15 4.23 -4.43
N SER A 12 21.50 3.92 -3.31
CA SER A 12 20.18 3.27 -3.32
C SER A 12 19.07 4.15 -3.91
N MET A 13 19.21 5.48 -3.86
CA MET A 13 18.22 6.42 -4.40
C MET A 13 18.18 6.48 -5.93
N VAL A 14 19.22 5.98 -6.61
CA VAL A 14 19.26 5.88 -8.06
C VAL A 14 18.32 4.76 -8.51
N MET A 15 17.31 5.11 -9.30
CA MET A 15 16.38 4.13 -9.87
C MET A 15 17.04 3.39 -11.03
N ASP A 16 16.98 2.07 -11.00
CA ASP A 16 17.35 1.18 -12.10
C ASP A 16 16.18 0.27 -12.49
N PHE A 17 16.35 -0.56 -13.53
CA PHE A 17 15.31 -1.42 -14.04
C PHE A 17 14.79 -2.40 -12.99
N ASP A 18 15.71 -3.06 -12.27
CA ASP A 18 15.37 -4.07 -11.26
C ASP A 18 14.60 -3.42 -10.10
N LYS A 19 15.04 -2.26 -9.62
CA LYS A 19 14.35 -1.55 -8.54
C LYS A 19 12.94 -1.12 -8.91
N TRP A 20 12.73 -0.68 -10.16
CA TRP A 20 11.41 -0.32 -10.66
C TRP A 20 10.53 -1.56 -10.85
N HIS A 21 11.06 -2.61 -11.49
CA HIS A 21 10.34 -3.83 -11.83
C HIS A 21 9.96 -4.65 -10.59
N ASP A 22 10.88 -4.80 -9.65
CA ASP A 22 10.71 -5.64 -8.44
C ASP A 22 10.21 -4.82 -7.23
N GLY A 23 10.01 -3.52 -7.39
CA GLY A 23 9.52 -2.64 -6.33
C GLY A 23 10.49 -2.53 -5.14
N ILE A 24 11.78 -2.40 -5.42
CA ILE A 24 12.83 -2.29 -4.40
C ILE A 24 12.93 -0.84 -3.90
N GLY A 25 12.82 -0.68 -2.58
CA GLY A 25 12.92 0.61 -1.90
C GLY A 25 14.37 1.09 -1.69
N PHE A 26 14.53 2.18 -0.95
CA PHE A 26 15.87 2.64 -0.53
C PHE A 26 16.48 1.69 0.50
N ASP A 27 17.80 1.77 0.68
CA ASP A 27 18.51 1.00 1.70
C ASP A 27 18.26 1.60 3.10
N LEU A 28 17.12 1.24 3.71
CA LEU A 28 16.73 1.72 5.04
C LEU A 28 17.67 1.23 6.16
N SER A 29 18.44 0.16 5.91
CA SER A 29 19.43 -0.32 6.89
C SER A 29 20.58 0.67 7.04
N ALA A 30 20.99 1.31 5.94
CA ALA A 30 22.03 2.33 5.95
C ALA A 30 21.66 3.52 6.86
N LEU A 31 20.38 3.91 6.91
CA LEU A 31 19.91 5.02 7.76
C LEU A 31 20.20 4.76 9.25
N LYS A 32 20.14 3.52 9.71
CA LYS A 32 20.38 3.15 11.12
C LYS A 32 21.86 3.30 11.53
N GLU A 33 22.75 3.33 10.56
CA GLU A 33 24.20 3.43 10.75
C GLU A 33 24.71 4.90 10.64
N MET A 34 23.85 5.82 10.21
CA MET A 34 24.22 7.22 9.97
C MET A 34 24.30 8.05 11.25
N SER A 35 25.10 9.11 11.20
CA SER A 35 25.13 10.11 12.26
C SER A 35 23.85 10.97 12.24
N PRO A 36 23.48 11.61 13.36
CA PRO A 36 22.34 12.52 13.39
C PRO A 36 22.42 13.67 12.37
N ASP A 37 23.61 14.16 12.05
CA ASP A 37 23.79 15.26 11.08
C ASP A 37 23.68 14.78 9.63
N ASP A 38 24.11 13.56 9.34
CA ASP A 38 23.85 12.90 8.06
C ASP A 38 22.35 12.70 7.86
N LEU A 39 21.63 12.22 8.89
CA LEU A 39 20.18 12.03 8.85
C LEU A 39 19.44 13.35 8.57
N LYS A 40 19.83 14.46 9.21
CA LYS A 40 19.24 15.78 8.93
C LYS A 40 19.46 16.22 7.48
N THR A 41 20.62 15.89 6.92
CA THR A 41 20.95 16.16 5.52
C THR A 41 20.07 15.33 4.60
N ILE A 42 19.94 14.03 4.87
CA ILE A 42 19.06 13.13 4.11
C ILE A 42 17.59 13.58 4.17
N VAL A 43 17.08 13.97 5.35
CA VAL A 43 15.72 14.52 5.47
C VAL A 43 15.53 15.71 4.53
N THR A 44 16.51 16.62 4.49
CA THR A 44 16.44 17.81 3.61
C THR A 44 16.42 17.41 2.14
N VAL A 45 17.22 16.41 1.74
CA VAL A 45 17.22 15.87 0.38
C VAL A 45 15.88 15.21 0.04
N LEU A 46 15.33 14.38 0.91
CA LEU A 46 14.08 13.66 0.66
C LEU A 46 12.87 14.59 0.59
N LEU A 47 12.82 15.62 1.44
CA LEU A 47 11.75 16.63 1.42
C LEU A 47 11.80 17.54 0.19
N GLY A 48 12.97 17.68 -0.45
CA GLY A 48 13.14 18.45 -1.68
C GLY A 48 12.74 17.70 -2.96
N ARG A 49 12.25 16.46 -2.84
CA ARG A 49 11.89 15.58 -3.97
C ARG A 49 10.37 15.35 -4.02
N ASP A 50 9.91 14.89 -5.18
CA ASP A 50 8.55 14.36 -5.31
C ASP A 50 8.37 13.18 -4.38
N GLN A 51 7.27 13.20 -3.62
CA GLN A 51 7.01 12.17 -2.62
C GLN A 51 6.45 10.93 -3.32
N THR A 52 7.22 9.84 -3.27
CA THR A 52 6.73 8.50 -3.59
C THR A 52 6.72 7.64 -2.33
N TRP A 53 6.20 6.42 -2.44
CA TRP A 53 6.23 5.45 -1.34
C TRP A 53 7.66 5.23 -0.78
N ARG A 54 8.71 5.33 -1.60
CA ARG A 54 10.10 5.16 -1.16
C ARG A 54 10.59 6.30 -0.28
N GLU A 55 10.31 7.55 -0.67
CA GLU A 55 10.59 8.72 0.15
C GLU A 55 9.83 8.64 1.48
N ILE A 56 8.57 8.21 1.45
CA ILE A 56 7.74 8.07 2.66
C ILE A 56 8.33 7.03 3.62
N GLU A 57 8.69 5.84 3.13
CA GLU A 57 9.31 4.79 3.95
C GLU A 57 10.64 5.25 4.56
N ALA A 58 11.47 5.96 3.79
CA ALA A 58 12.73 6.49 4.31
C ALA A 58 12.51 7.60 5.34
N LEU A 59 11.60 8.54 5.11
CA LEU A 59 11.25 9.58 6.07
C LEU A 59 10.70 8.98 7.37
N ALA A 60 9.85 7.96 7.27
CA ALA A 60 9.33 7.23 8.43
C ALA A 60 10.46 6.51 9.21
N ALA A 61 11.41 5.90 8.51
CA ALA A 61 12.56 5.23 9.13
C ALA A 61 13.49 6.20 9.87
N ILE A 62 13.65 7.44 9.36
CA ILE A 62 14.47 8.47 10.03
C ILE A 62 13.76 8.99 11.29
N GLY A 63 12.45 9.24 11.20
CA GLY A 63 11.62 9.59 12.37
C GLY A 63 11.86 10.96 12.99
N ASP A 64 12.67 11.83 12.38
CA ASP A 64 12.77 13.26 12.73
C ASP A 64 11.40 13.96 12.61
N GLU A 65 11.13 14.98 13.43
CA GLU A 65 9.83 15.68 13.43
C GLU A 65 9.42 16.21 12.05
N ARG A 66 10.36 16.76 11.26
CA ARG A 66 10.06 17.21 9.89
C ARG A 66 9.70 16.04 8.97
N ALA A 67 10.37 14.90 9.15
CA ALA A 67 10.08 13.69 8.40
C ALA A 67 8.71 13.13 8.78
N ARG A 68 8.39 13.07 10.08
CA ARG A 68 7.08 12.68 10.62
C ARG A 68 5.95 13.55 10.09
N GLN A 69 6.13 14.87 10.05
CA GLN A 69 5.15 15.80 9.49
C GLN A 69 4.88 15.53 8.01
N SER A 70 5.93 15.24 7.23
CA SER A 70 5.77 14.87 5.81
C SER A 70 4.99 13.56 5.65
N VAL A 71 5.31 12.53 6.43
CA VAL A 71 4.57 11.25 6.41
C VAL A 71 3.09 11.47 6.79
N ARG A 72 2.80 12.25 7.83
CA ARG A 72 1.41 12.62 8.19
C ARG A 72 0.69 13.31 7.04
N LYS A 73 1.34 14.27 6.37
CA LYS A 73 0.77 14.95 5.20
C LYS A 73 0.47 13.96 4.07
N SER A 74 1.39 13.03 3.80
CA SER A 74 1.19 11.99 2.77
C SER A 74 0.02 11.06 3.09
N ALA A 75 -0.26 10.77 4.37
CA ALA A 75 -1.38 9.93 4.78
C ALA A 75 -2.75 10.56 4.47
N ASP A 76 -2.82 11.88 4.34
CA ASP A 76 -4.03 12.64 4.03
C ASP A 76 -4.03 13.24 2.60
N ASP A 77 -3.05 12.88 1.76
CA ASP A 77 -2.92 13.39 0.38
C ASP A 77 -4.05 12.86 -0.53
N PRO A 78 -4.97 13.70 -1.04
CA PRO A 78 -6.10 13.22 -1.83
C PRO A 78 -5.70 12.65 -3.21
N GLU A 79 -4.55 13.06 -3.76
CA GLU A 79 -4.17 12.77 -5.15
C GLU A 79 -3.48 11.42 -5.30
N SER A 80 -2.83 10.91 -4.26
CA SER A 80 -2.00 9.70 -4.35
C SER A 80 -2.45 8.60 -3.37
N PRO A 81 -3.36 7.69 -3.81
CA PRO A 81 -3.80 6.55 -3.00
C PRO A 81 -2.65 5.68 -2.49
N ASP A 82 -1.63 5.41 -3.32
CA ASP A 82 -0.47 4.60 -2.93
C ASP A 82 0.33 5.26 -1.80
N ASN A 83 0.62 6.56 -1.94
CA ASN A 83 1.34 7.31 -0.91
C ASN A 83 0.55 7.36 0.40
N ARG A 84 -0.78 7.57 0.33
CA ARG A 84 -1.64 7.54 1.52
C ARG A 84 -1.54 6.21 2.26
N LEU A 85 -1.71 5.10 1.54
CA LEU A 85 -1.72 3.76 2.14
C LEU A 85 -0.38 3.43 2.80
N VAL A 86 0.74 3.76 2.14
CA VAL A 86 2.09 3.57 2.69
C VAL A 86 2.29 4.43 3.93
N ALA A 87 1.96 5.71 3.87
CA ALA A 87 2.11 6.62 5.00
C ALA A 87 1.23 6.22 6.20
N MET A 88 -0.01 5.81 5.95
CA MET A 88 -0.91 5.27 6.98
C MET A 88 -0.29 4.06 7.68
N GLU A 89 0.30 3.14 6.92
CA GLU A 89 0.94 1.96 7.47
C GLU A 89 2.15 2.32 8.33
N GLU A 90 3.03 3.21 7.85
CA GLU A 90 4.21 3.65 8.61
C GLU A 90 3.82 4.37 9.92
N LEU A 91 2.79 5.22 9.88
CA LEU A 91 2.28 5.90 11.07
C LEU A 91 1.65 4.92 12.07
N HIS A 92 0.95 3.91 11.58
CA HIS A 92 0.39 2.87 12.44
C HIS A 92 1.49 2.06 13.14
N ARG A 93 2.53 1.64 12.40
CA ARG A 93 3.68 0.92 13.00
C ARG A 93 4.39 1.74 14.07
N ALA A 94 4.38 3.06 13.94
CA ALA A 94 4.92 3.97 14.93
C ALA A 94 3.98 4.29 16.10
N GLY A 95 2.75 3.76 16.11
CA GLY A 95 1.74 4.03 17.13
C GLY A 95 1.03 5.38 16.99
N GLU A 96 1.21 6.08 15.88
CA GLU A 96 0.62 7.41 15.63
C GLU A 96 -0.74 7.34 14.91
N MET A 97 -1.12 6.17 14.40
CA MET A 97 -2.39 5.93 13.70
C MET A 97 -3.08 4.67 14.22
N PRO A 98 -3.76 4.71 15.37
CA PRO A 98 -4.44 3.54 15.94
C PRO A 98 -5.68 3.11 15.12
N ASP A 99 -6.23 3.99 14.27
CA ASP A 99 -7.45 3.78 13.48
C ASP A 99 -7.18 3.25 12.05
N ILE A 100 -6.06 2.56 11.83
CA ILE A 100 -5.64 2.10 10.49
C ILE A 100 -6.71 1.28 9.78
N GLU A 101 -7.43 0.40 10.49
CA GLU A 101 -8.45 -0.46 9.88
C GLU A 101 -9.62 0.35 9.33
N GLN A 102 -10.10 1.35 10.09
CA GLN A 102 -11.19 2.20 9.66
C GLN A 102 -10.79 3.00 8.42
N ARG A 103 -9.56 3.51 8.39
CA ARG A 103 -9.01 4.24 7.25
C ARG A 103 -8.84 3.32 6.04
N LEU A 104 -8.28 2.13 6.22
CA LEU A 104 -8.11 1.13 5.17
C LEU A 104 -9.47 0.74 4.56
N CYS A 105 -10.50 0.53 5.38
CA CYS A 105 -11.86 0.26 4.89
C CYS A 105 -12.40 1.39 4.00
N ARG A 106 -12.09 2.66 4.32
CA ARG A 106 -12.47 3.80 3.45
C ARG A 106 -11.73 3.76 2.12
N GLU A 107 -10.43 3.45 2.14
CA GLU A 107 -9.62 3.38 0.92
C GLU A 107 -10.04 2.20 0.03
N ILE A 108 -10.31 1.02 0.60
CA ILE A 108 -10.84 -0.14 -0.14
C ILE A 108 -12.13 0.19 -0.88
N ARG A 109 -13.04 0.95 -0.24
CA ARG A 109 -14.31 1.36 -0.86
C ARG A 109 -14.16 2.43 -1.94
N LYS A 110 -13.04 3.14 -1.99
CA LYS A 110 -12.72 4.13 -3.02
C LYS A 110 -11.92 3.56 -4.19
N LEU A 111 -11.45 2.31 -4.09
CA LEU A 111 -10.63 1.70 -5.13
C LEU A 111 -11.31 1.80 -6.50
N ALA A 112 -10.62 2.48 -7.41
CA ALA A 112 -10.96 2.58 -8.81
C ALA A 112 -9.96 1.77 -9.65
N GLY A 113 -10.33 1.51 -10.90
CA GLY A 113 -9.67 0.56 -11.78
C GLY A 113 -8.41 1.03 -12.47
N ASP A 114 -7.97 2.25 -12.19
CA ASP A 114 -6.73 2.81 -12.76
C ASP A 114 -5.46 2.22 -12.12
N GLY A 115 -5.63 1.35 -11.12
CA GLY A 115 -4.56 0.61 -10.47
C GLY A 115 -3.88 1.35 -9.33
N ALA A 116 -4.14 2.66 -9.16
CA ALA A 116 -3.56 3.46 -8.09
C ALA A 116 -4.09 2.98 -6.72
N GLY A 117 -3.20 2.59 -5.81
CA GLY A 117 -3.56 2.13 -4.47
C GLY A 117 -4.12 0.70 -4.39
N LEU A 118 -4.52 0.07 -5.49
CA LEU A 118 -5.16 -1.25 -5.48
C LEU A 118 -4.26 -2.30 -4.83
N THR A 119 -3.05 -2.47 -5.36
CA THR A 119 -2.09 -3.45 -4.85
C THR A 119 -1.77 -3.20 -3.38
N LYS A 120 -1.50 -1.96 -2.98
CA LYS A 120 -1.20 -1.61 -1.59
C LYS A 120 -2.38 -1.86 -0.66
N ALA A 121 -3.60 -1.51 -1.06
CA ALA A 121 -4.80 -1.73 -0.25
C ALA A 121 -5.06 -3.22 -0.02
N LEU A 122 -4.90 -4.06 -1.04
CA LEU A 122 -5.09 -5.51 -0.90
C LEU A 122 -4.00 -6.16 -0.05
N LEU A 123 -2.74 -5.74 -0.20
CA LEU A 123 -1.65 -6.20 0.67
C LEU A 123 -1.87 -5.80 2.13
N MET A 124 -2.34 -4.57 2.37
CA MET A 124 -2.70 -4.12 3.72
C MET A 124 -3.90 -4.91 4.27
N ALA A 125 -4.91 -5.21 3.45
CA ALA A 125 -6.05 -6.01 3.87
C ALA A 125 -5.65 -7.40 4.36
N GLN A 126 -4.59 -7.97 3.79
CA GLN A 126 -4.03 -9.24 4.26
C GLN A 126 -3.26 -9.13 5.57
N ARG A 127 -2.60 -7.99 5.81
CA ARG A 127 -1.90 -7.72 7.08
C ARG A 127 -2.88 -7.44 8.22
N TYR A 128 -4.03 -6.83 7.90
CA TYR A 128 -5.08 -6.47 8.86
C TYR A 128 -6.42 -7.13 8.49
N PRO A 129 -6.56 -8.47 8.54
CA PRO A 129 -7.72 -9.19 8.00
C PRO A 129 -8.92 -9.21 8.96
N THR A 130 -9.31 -8.05 9.49
CA THR A 130 -10.45 -7.95 10.42
C THR A 130 -11.78 -8.08 9.69
N ASP A 131 -12.84 -8.34 10.45
CA ASP A 131 -14.19 -8.50 9.87
C ASP A 131 -14.64 -7.22 9.15
N GLN A 132 -14.23 -6.04 9.63
CA GLN A 132 -14.53 -4.77 8.96
C GLN A 132 -13.83 -4.67 7.60
N VAL A 133 -12.57 -5.08 7.52
CA VAL A 133 -11.79 -5.10 6.28
C VAL A 133 -12.38 -6.11 5.29
N LYS A 134 -12.75 -7.30 5.74
CA LYS A 134 -13.45 -8.31 4.93
C LYS A 134 -14.79 -7.79 4.40
N GLN A 135 -15.56 -7.09 5.23
CA GLN A 135 -16.80 -6.44 4.80
C GLN A 135 -16.54 -5.33 3.77
N ALA A 136 -15.46 -4.56 3.91
CA ALA A 136 -15.08 -3.56 2.91
C ALA A 136 -14.70 -4.22 1.56
N LEU A 137 -13.96 -5.32 1.58
CA LEU A 137 -13.65 -6.11 0.38
C LEU A 137 -14.92 -6.68 -0.27
N LEU A 138 -15.83 -7.23 0.52
CA LEU A 138 -17.12 -7.72 0.03
C LEU A 138 -17.93 -6.60 -0.61
N TRP A 139 -17.99 -5.43 0.04
CA TRP A 139 -18.64 -4.25 -0.50
C TRP A 139 -18.02 -3.83 -1.83
N SER A 140 -16.69 -3.78 -1.94
CA SER A 140 -16.01 -3.41 -3.18
C SER A 140 -16.17 -4.46 -4.27
N THR A 141 -16.29 -5.74 -3.90
CA THR A 141 -16.63 -6.84 -4.83
C THR A 141 -17.99 -6.61 -5.50
N TRP A 142 -18.97 -6.11 -4.75
CA TRP A 142 -20.30 -5.81 -5.29
C TRP A 142 -20.32 -4.47 -6.05
N ASN A 143 -19.74 -3.42 -5.47
CA ASN A 143 -19.97 -2.03 -5.90
C ASN A 143 -18.88 -1.46 -6.82
N SER A 144 -17.62 -1.88 -6.70
CA SER A 144 -16.52 -1.33 -7.52
C SER A 144 -16.25 -2.23 -8.71
N THR A 145 -16.78 -1.91 -9.89
CA THR A 145 -16.72 -2.79 -11.08
C THR A 145 -15.29 -3.21 -11.43
N THR A 146 -14.32 -2.32 -11.25
CA THR A 146 -12.93 -2.50 -11.68
C THR A 146 -12.03 -3.18 -10.66
N ALA A 147 -12.23 -2.92 -9.37
CA ALA A 147 -11.52 -3.64 -8.32
C ALA A 147 -12.24 -4.94 -7.89
N SER A 148 -13.45 -5.19 -8.40
CA SER A 148 -14.35 -6.28 -7.96
C SER A 148 -13.64 -7.63 -7.87
N LEU A 149 -13.02 -8.04 -8.99
CA LEU A 149 -12.34 -9.34 -9.10
C LEU A 149 -11.23 -9.48 -8.05
N HIS A 150 -10.38 -8.45 -7.93
CA HIS A 150 -9.23 -8.51 -7.01
C HIS A 150 -9.65 -8.47 -5.54
N CYS A 151 -10.72 -7.72 -5.22
CA CYS A 151 -11.31 -7.73 -3.88
C CYS A 151 -11.92 -9.08 -3.54
N ALA A 152 -12.61 -9.73 -4.50
CA ALA A 152 -13.19 -11.06 -4.33
C ALA A 152 -12.12 -12.12 -4.09
N ALA A 153 -11.07 -12.13 -4.92
CA ALA A 153 -9.97 -13.08 -4.81
C ALA A 153 -9.27 -12.94 -3.45
N THR A 154 -9.00 -11.71 -3.03
CA THR A 154 -8.43 -11.43 -1.70
C THR A 154 -9.36 -11.87 -0.59
N LEU A 155 -10.67 -11.62 -0.68
CA LEU A 155 -11.64 -12.03 0.32
C LEU A 155 -11.72 -13.56 0.45
N LEU A 156 -11.77 -14.29 -0.67
CA LEU A 156 -11.76 -15.76 -0.67
C LEU A 156 -10.51 -16.32 0.00
N TYR A 157 -9.34 -15.73 -0.28
CA TYR A 157 -8.09 -16.09 0.37
C TYR A 157 -8.13 -15.83 1.89
N LEU A 158 -8.58 -14.65 2.32
CA LEU A 158 -8.68 -14.29 3.74
C LEU A 158 -9.71 -15.11 4.52
N CYS A 159 -10.67 -15.70 3.84
CA CYS A 159 -11.64 -16.63 4.41
C CYS A 159 -11.17 -18.09 4.36
N GLY A 160 -9.99 -18.38 3.82
CA GLY A 160 -9.45 -19.74 3.69
C GLY A 160 -10.13 -20.59 2.60
N VAL A 161 -10.89 -19.96 1.71
CA VAL A 161 -11.60 -20.62 0.60
C VAL A 161 -10.69 -20.76 -0.63
N ALA A 162 -9.81 -19.78 -0.85
CA ALA A 162 -8.77 -19.84 -1.87
C ALA A 162 -7.40 -20.19 -1.25
N LYS A 163 -6.57 -20.90 -2.02
CA LYS A 163 -5.21 -21.30 -1.65
C LYS A 163 -4.22 -20.15 -1.74
N ASP A 164 -4.46 -19.21 -2.65
CA ASP A 164 -3.62 -18.03 -2.86
C ASP A 164 -4.48 -16.79 -3.16
N GLN A 165 -3.81 -15.64 -3.21
CA GLN A 165 -4.42 -14.32 -3.36
C GLN A 165 -5.01 -14.06 -4.74
N LEU A 166 -4.61 -14.84 -5.75
CA LEU A 166 -5.14 -14.77 -7.10
C LEU A 166 -6.40 -15.64 -7.24
N GLY A 167 -6.56 -16.63 -6.36
CA GLY A 167 -7.74 -17.49 -6.30
C GLY A 167 -7.98 -18.22 -7.61
N PHE A 168 -6.92 -18.70 -8.27
CA PHE A 168 -7.00 -19.21 -9.63
C PHE A 168 -7.96 -20.40 -9.80
N GLU A 169 -8.15 -21.19 -8.75
CA GLU A 169 -9.13 -22.29 -8.69
C GLU A 169 -10.58 -21.79 -8.75
N HIS A 170 -10.84 -20.54 -8.36
CA HIS A 170 -12.14 -19.86 -8.42
C HIS A 170 -12.29 -18.95 -9.65
N ARG A 171 -11.39 -19.07 -10.63
CA ARG A 171 -11.38 -18.25 -11.86
C ARG A 171 -12.75 -18.06 -12.52
N PRO A 172 -13.59 -19.10 -12.73
CA PRO A 172 -14.90 -18.90 -13.34
C PRO A 172 -15.77 -17.90 -12.56
N LEU A 173 -15.84 -18.05 -11.24
CA LEU A 173 -16.54 -17.12 -10.35
C LEU A 173 -15.94 -15.72 -10.40
N LEU A 174 -14.61 -15.62 -10.33
CA LEU A 174 -13.90 -14.33 -10.35
C LEU A 174 -14.10 -13.59 -11.68
N PHE A 175 -14.13 -14.30 -12.81
CA PHE A 175 -14.37 -13.70 -14.12
C PHE A 175 -15.80 -13.18 -14.27
N ASP A 176 -16.79 -13.84 -13.66
CA ASP A 176 -18.18 -13.34 -13.61
C ASP A 176 -18.26 -11.94 -12.97
N LEU A 177 -17.32 -11.59 -12.09
CA LEU A 177 -17.25 -10.31 -11.37
C LEU A 177 -16.53 -9.18 -12.11
N THR A 178 -16.01 -9.42 -13.32
CA THR A 178 -15.29 -8.39 -14.10
C THR A 178 -16.19 -7.25 -14.57
N PRO A 179 -15.64 -6.04 -14.84
CA PRO A 179 -16.42 -4.88 -15.28
C PRO A 179 -17.26 -5.09 -16.53
N ASN A 180 -16.85 -6.01 -17.40
CA ASN A 180 -17.45 -6.23 -18.71
C ASN A 180 -18.74 -7.07 -18.62
N ASN A 181 -19.03 -7.66 -17.47
CA ASN A 181 -20.23 -8.46 -17.26
C ASN A 181 -21.40 -7.61 -16.76
N ASN A 182 -22.60 -8.02 -17.16
CA ASN A 182 -23.83 -7.35 -16.76
C ASN A 182 -24.19 -7.64 -15.28
N HIS A 183 -25.14 -6.87 -14.76
CA HIS A 183 -25.62 -7.00 -13.38
C HIS A 183 -26.08 -8.42 -13.02
N PHE A 184 -26.79 -9.12 -13.91
CA PHE A 184 -27.33 -10.46 -13.63
C PHE A 184 -26.22 -11.51 -13.50
N THR A 185 -25.22 -11.47 -14.39
CA THR A 185 -24.04 -12.34 -14.30
C THR A 185 -23.31 -12.12 -12.99
N ARG A 186 -23.09 -10.85 -12.62
CA ARG A 186 -22.39 -10.49 -11.38
C ARG A 186 -23.20 -10.91 -10.15
N GLN A 187 -24.51 -10.69 -10.13
CA GLN A 187 -25.39 -11.12 -9.04
C GLN A 187 -25.37 -12.64 -8.86
N ALA A 188 -25.51 -13.40 -9.95
CA ALA A 188 -25.50 -14.86 -9.91
C ALA A 188 -24.17 -15.44 -9.39
N ALA A 189 -23.06 -14.69 -9.47
CA ALA A 189 -21.80 -15.09 -8.86
C ALA A 189 -21.87 -15.10 -7.31
N PHE A 190 -22.66 -14.24 -6.68
CA PHE A 190 -22.82 -14.22 -5.22
C PHE A 190 -23.75 -15.32 -4.68
N ASP A 191 -24.55 -15.94 -5.56
CA ASP A 191 -25.48 -17.02 -5.20
C ASP A 191 -24.83 -18.42 -5.30
N LYS A 192 -23.58 -18.52 -5.76
CA LYS A 192 -22.79 -19.76 -5.88
C LYS A 192 -22.05 -20.07 -4.58
#